data_AF-A0A820MRW9-F1
#
_entry.id   AF-A0A820MRW9-F1
#
_cell.length_a   1.000
_cell.length_b   1.000
_cell.length_c   1.000
_cell.angle_alpha   90.00
_cell.angle_beta   90.00
_cell.angle_gamma   90.00
#
_symmetry.space_group_name_H-M   'P 1'
#
loop_
_entity.id
_entity.type
_entity.pdbx_description
1 polymer ?
#
loop_
_entity_poly.entity_id
_entity_poly.type
_entity_poly.pdbx_seq_one_letter_code
_entity_poly.pdbx_strand_id
1 'polypeptide(L)'
;KLIMSHSPEEFTDQTNKAIGEALEYTQEQKHIELVPLHLAHVLIADGHGQQNPPPSKIYPNSSFINVLKQAKKLSKQQKDSHTAIGHILTVLHEDSDTTSAFGSVGLTTAEQTYQALEKYGHNLIADAEAGKLDPVIGRDQEIRRCIQVLSRRTKNNPVLIGEPGVGKTAIVEGLARRIVHQDVPDTLPRRLIALDLGALVGKIY
;
A
#
# COMPACT_ATOMS: atom_id res chain seq x y z
N LYS A 1 47.78 0.05 -6.02
CA LYS A 1 47.25 -0.78 -7.13
C LYS A 1 46.16 -1.66 -6.53
N LEU A 2 44.93 -1.16 -6.47
CA LEU A 2 43.82 -1.93 -5.92
C LEU A 2 43.39 -3.00 -6.94
N ILE A 3 43.13 -4.19 -6.42
CA ILE A 3 42.76 -5.40 -7.16
C ILE A 3 41.30 -5.24 -7.57
N MET A 4 41.05 -4.60 -8.70
CA MET A 4 39.80 -4.75 -9.43
C MET A 4 40.16 -5.33 -10.78
N SER A 5 39.66 -6.51 -11.09
CA SER A 5 39.75 -7.14 -12.41
C SER A 5 38.91 -6.43 -13.48
N HIS A 6 38.52 -5.19 -13.24
CA HIS A 6 37.68 -4.38 -14.10
C HIS A 6 38.53 -3.24 -14.66
N SER A 7 38.52 -3.11 -15.98
CA SER A 7 39.19 -2.01 -16.65
C SER A 7 38.37 -0.74 -16.42
N PRO A 8 38.95 0.37 -15.92
CA PRO A 8 38.23 1.62 -15.70
C PRO A 8 37.49 2.15 -16.94
N GLU A 9 37.89 1.70 -18.13
CA GLU A 9 37.27 2.03 -19.42
C GLU A 9 35.88 1.37 -19.63
N GLU A 10 35.49 0.39 -18.82
CA GLU A 10 34.18 -0.28 -18.90
C GLU A 10 33.04 0.55 -18.28
N PHE A 11 33.37 1.55 -17.45
CA PHE A 11 32.40 2.30 -16.66
C PHE A 11 32.41 3.79 -16.98
N THR A 12 31.29 4.47 -16.69
CA THR A 12 31.22 5.94 -16.80
C THR A 12 32.11 6.61 -15.76
N ASP A 13 32.55 7.83 -16.03
CA ASP A 13 33.37 8.61 -15.10
C ASP A 13 32.72 8.74 -13.71
N GLN A 14 31.40 8.94 -13.66
CA GLN A 14 30.65 9.01 -12.39
C GLN A 14 30.62 7.66 -11.66
N THR A 15 30.48 6.55 -12.39
CA THR A 15 30.56 5.20 -11.80
C THR A 15 31.95 4.95 -11.21
N ASN A 16 33.00 5.33 -11.92
CA ASN A 16 34.37 5.22 -11.43
C ASN A 16 34.62 6.11 -10.20
N LYS A 17 34.07 7.34 -10.19
CA LYS A 17 34.09 8.26 -9.05
C LYS A 17 33.37 7.65 -7.83
N ALA A 18 32.16 7.13 -7.99
CA ALA A 18 31.39 6.53 -6.90
C ALA A 18 32.07 5.27 -6.33
N ILE A 19 32.72 4.45 -7.16
CA ILE A 19 33.53 3.31 -6.71
C ILE A 19 34.75 3.80 -5.91
N GLY A 20 35.41 4.87 -6.37
CA GLY A 20 36.51 5.51 -5.65
C GLY A 20 36.10 6.06 -4.28
N GLU A 21 34.99 6.78 -4.22
CA GLU A 21 34.44 7.33 -2.96
C GLU A 21 33.99 6.22 -2.01
N ALA A 22 33.43 5.12 -2.53
CA ALA A 22 33.06 3.99 -1.70
C ALA A 22 34.29 3.33 -1.06
N LEU A 23 35.42 3.28 -1.78
CA LEU A 23 36.69 2.79 -1.26
C LEU A 23 37.27 3.72 -0.18
N GLU A 24 37.25 5.03 -0.39
CA GLU A 24 37.68 6.01 0.60
C GLU A 24 36.82 5.90 1.87
N TYR A 25 35.50 5.81 1.72
CA TYR A 25 34.58 5.62 2.84
C TYR A 25 34.85 4.32 3.62
N THR A 26 35.13 3.20 2.93
CA THR A 26 35.53 1.94 3.59
C THR A 26 36.81 2.11 4.42
N GLN A 27 37.80 2.86 3.92
CA GLN A 27 39.05 3.14 4.64
C GLN A 27 38.82 4.04 5.87
N GLU A 28 38.00 5.08 5.74
CA GLU A 28 37.65 5.98 6.85
C GLU A 28 36.91 5.26 7.98
N GLN A 29 35.97 4.38 7.63
CA GLN A 29 35.24 3.55 8.60
C GLN A 29 36.06 2.37 9.13
N LYS A 30 37.32 2.23 8.69
CA LYS A 30 38.25 1.16 9.09
C LYS A 30 37.70 -0.25 8.83
N HIS A 31 36.94 -0.40 7.76
CA HIS A 31 36.46 -1.69 7.31
C HIS A 31 37.54 -2.39 6.47
N ILE A 32 37.65 -3.72 6.65
CA ILE A 32 38.71 -4.52 6.02
C ILE A 32 38.41 -4.79 4.54
N GLU A 33 37.13 -4.74 4.15
CA GLU A 33 36.66 -5.11 2.82
C GLU A 33 35.62 -4.12 2.29
N LEU A 34 35.66 -3.84 0.99
CA LEU A 34 34.62 -3.09 0.29
C LEU A 34 33.40 -4.00 0.06
N VAL A 35 32.38 -3.88 0.91
CA VAL A 35 31.08 -4.55 0.73
C VAL A 35 30.07 -3.68 -0.04
N PRO A 36 29.03 -4.26 -0.66
CA PRO A 36 28.01 -3.52 -1.42
C PRO A 36 27.32 -2.37 -0.65
N LEU A 37 27.26 -2.45 0.68
CA LEU A 37 26.68 -1.41 1.53
C LEU A 37 27.42 -0.06 1.42
N HIS A 38 28.74 -0.06 1.22
CA HIS A 38 29.50 1.18 1.06
C HIS A 38 29.14 1.88 -0.26
N LEU A 39 29.05 1.12 -1.35
CA LEU A 39 28.66 1.65 -2.64
C LEU A 39 27.21 2.16 -2.60
N ALA A 40 26.31 1.43 -1.94
CA ALA A 40 24.94 1.89 -1.75
C ALA A 40 24.88 3.22 -0.96
N HIS A 41 25.70 3.37 0.09
CA HIS A 41 25.76 4.60 0.88
C HIS A 41 26.19 5.81 0.04
N VAL A 42 27.26 5.66 -0.74
CA VAL A 42 27.77 6.71 -1.63
C VAL A 42 26.74 7.05 -2.71
N LEU A 43 26.14 6.06 -3.37
CA LEU A 43 25.15 6.29 -4.42
C LEU A 43 23.86 6.98 -3.92
N ILE A 44 23.47 6.73 -2.67
CA ILE A 44 22.33 7.42 -2.04
C ILE A 44 22.69 8.87 -1.71
N ALA A 45 23.93 9.13 -1.26
CA ALA A 45 24.39 10.47 -0.94
C ALA A 45 24.59 11.36 -2.19
N ASP A 46 25.02 10.77 -3.31
CA ASP A 46 25.43 11.47 -4.54
C ASP A 46 24.25 11.82 -5.49
N GLY A 47 23.02 11.91 -4.95
CA GLY A 47 21.89 12.54 -5.66
C GLY A 47 21.25 11.71 -6.78
N HIS A 48 21.24 10.38 -6.66
CA HIS A 48 20.51 9.46 -7.56
C HIS A 48 21.03 9.40 -9.02
N GLY A 49 22.35 9.38 -9.21
CA GLY A 49 22.94 9.12 -10.53
C GLY A 49 23.01 10.34 -11.45
N GLN A 50 23.13 11.54 -10.89
CA GLN A 50 23.43 12.74 -11.66
C GLN A 50 24.83 12.64 -12.26
N GLN A 51 24.93 12.86 -13.56
CA GLN A 51 26.22 12.87 -14.28
C GLN A 51 26.73 14.30 -14.39
N ASN A 52 27.96 14.54 -13.94
CA ASN A 52 28.67 15.81 -14.10
C ASN A 52 30.04 15.56 -14.76
N PRO A 53 30.30 16.11 -15.96
CA PRO A 53 29.39 16.93 -16.77
C PRO A 53 28.18 16.12 -17.30
N PRO A 54 27.06 16.80 -17.63
CA PRO A 54 25.89 16.13 -18.17
C PRO A 54 26.23 15.41 -19.47
N PRO A 55 25.60 14.26 -19.74
CA PRO A 55 25.87 13.48 -20.94
C PRO A 55 25.46 14.27 -22.18
N SER A 56 26.24 14.15 -23.25
CA SER A 56 25.95 14.80 -24.54
C SER A 56 24.70 14.26 -25.24
N LYS A 57 24.26 13.05 -24.86
CA LYS A 57 23.06 12.38 -25.38
C LYS A 57 22.32 11.65 -24.25
N ILE A 58 21.01 11.81 -24.21
CA ILE A 58 20.12 11.16 -23.23
C ILE A 58 19.26 10.14 -23.97
N TYR A 59 19.23 8.90 -23.48
CA TYR A 59 18.41 7.83 -24.04
C TYR A 59 17.38 7.36 -23.02
N PRO A 60 16.11 7.19 -23.40
CA PRO A 60 15.13 6.60 -22.50
C PRO A 60 15.48 5.13 -22.25
N ASN A 61 15.42 4.72 -20.99
CA ASN A 61 15.61 3.31 -20.63
C ASN A 61 14.39 2.47 -21.05
N SER A 62 14.52 1.15 -20.96
CA SER A 62 13.46 0.21 -21.32
C SER A 62 12.17 0.44 -20.53
N SER A 63 12.27 0.75 -19.23
CA SER A 63 11.12 1.07 -18.37
C SER A 63 10.33 2.27 -18.89
N PHE A 64 11.00 3.39 -19.15
CA PHE A 64 10.40 4.60 -19.72
C PHE A 64 9.73 4.33 -21.08
N ILE A 65 10.39 3.57 -21.96
CA ILE A 65 9.81 3.19 -23.27
C ILE A 65 8.55 2.34 -23.08
N ASN A 66 8.54 1.44 -22.09
CA ASN A 66 7.40 0.58 -21.80
C ASN A 66 6.21 1.38 -21.30
N VAL A 67 6.41 2.38 -20.43
CA VAL A 67 5.37 3.32 -19.99
C VAL A 67 4.71 3.99 -21.21
N LEU A 68 5.49 4.52 -22.15
CA LEU A 68 4.94 5.16 -23.36
C LEU A 68 4.18 4.17 -24.25
N LYS A 69 4.69 2.94 -24.40
CA LYS A 69 4.00 1.88 -25.15
C LYS A 69 2.66 1.53 -24.53
N GLN A 70 2.61 1.41 -23.20
CA GLN A 70 1.38 1.11 -22.45
C GLN A 70 0.39 2.27 -22.53
N ALA A 71 0.84 3.52 -22.38
CA ALA A 71 -0.03 4.70 -22.50
C ALA A 71 -0.66 4.80 -23.90
N LYS A 72 0.10 4.47 -24.95
CA LYS A 72 -0.42 4.39 -26.32
C LYS A 72 -1.42 3.23 -26.52
N LYS A 73 -1.23 2.12 -25.82
CA LYS A 73 -2.19 1.01 -25.81
C LYS A 73 -3.49 1.43 -25.12
N LEU A 74 -3.38 2.12 -23.99
CA LEU A 74 -4.51 2.62 -23.22
C LEU A 74 -5.33 3.63 -24.04
N SER A 75 -4.68 4.58 -24.72
CA SER A 75 -5.40 5.55 -25.56
C SER A 75 -6.19 4.88 -26.68
N LYS A 76 -5.64 3.82 -27.30
CA LYS A 76 -6.37 3.03 -28.30
C LYS A 76 -7.56 2.29 -27.71
N GLN A 77 -7.44 1.74 -26.50
CA GLN A 77 -8.52 1.04 -25.82
C GLN A 77 -9.67 1.99 -25.46
N GLN A 78 -9.34 3.21 -25.06
CA GLN A 78 -10.31 4.27 -24.78
C GLN A 78 -10.89 4.92 -26.05
N LYS A 79 -10.40 4.51 -27.24
CA LYS A 79 -10.78 5.02 -28.56
C LYS A 79 -10.43 6.49 -28.78
N ASP A 80 -9.37 6.94 -28.13
CA ASP A 80 -8.84 8.28 -28.28
C ASP A 80 -7.96 8.42 -29.53
N SER A 81 -8.11 9.54 -30.22
CA SER A 81 -7.31 9.86 -31.41
C SER A 81 -5.83 10.08 -31.10
N HIS A 82 -5.50 10.48 -29.87
CA HIS A 82 -4.13 10.82 -29.45
C HIS A 82 -3.84 10.30 -28.03
N THR A 83 -2.56 10.02 -27.77
CA THR A 83 -2.11 9.71 -26.40
C THR A 83 -1.98 11.02 -25.61
N ALA A 84 -3.01 11.33 -24.83
CA ALA A 84 -3.01 12.45 -23.89
C ALA A 84 -2.17 12.19 -22.63
N ILE A 85 -1.83 13.27 -21.92
CA ILE A 85 -1.10 13.24 -20.63
C ILE A 85 -1.81 12.36 -19.60
N GLY A 86 -3.16 12.36 -19.60
CA GLY A 86 -3.96 11.51 -18.71
C GLY A 86 -3.59 10.02 -18.82
N HIS A 87 -3.40 9.49 -20.03
CA HIS A 87 -3.01 8.08 -20.22
C HIS A 87 -1.62 7.78 -19.64
N ILE A 88 -0.69 8.73 -19.78
CA ILE A 88 0.66 8.58 -19.25
C ILE A 88 0.60 8.59 -17.72
N LEU A 89 -0.18 9.51 -17.14
CA LEU A 89 -0.36 9.60 -15.70
C LEU A 89 -0.99 8.34 -15.12
N THR A 90 -1.99 7.76 -15.79
CA THR A 90 -2.61 6.50 -15.36
C THR A 90 -1.61 5.36 -15.36
N VAL A 91 -0.82 5.21 -16.43
CA VAL A 91 0.19 4.15 -16.52
C VAL A 91 1.32 4.35 -15.50
N LEU A 92 1.75 5.59 -15.27
CA LEU A 92 2.73 5.91 -14.21
C LEU A 92 2.17 5.61 -12.82
N HIS A 93 0.89 5.87 -12.56
CA HIS A 93 0.29 5.52 -11.28
C HIS A 93 0.28 4.00 -11.02
N GLU A 94 0.19 3.19 -12.07
CA GLU A 94 0.20 1.72 -12.00
C GLU A 94 1.62 1.12 -12.03
N ASP A 95 2.63 1.92 -12.34
CA ASP A 95 4.02 1.47 -12.48
C ASP A 95 4.69 1.34 -11.10
N SER A 96 5.32 0.18 -10.86
CA SER A 96 5.89 -0.17 -9.55
C SER A 96 7.06 0.73 -9.15
N ASP A 97 7.84 1.19 -10.13
CA ASP A 97 9.03 2.00 -9.87
C ASP A 97 8.63 3.42 -9.42
N THR A 98 7.52 3.93 -9.96
CA THR A 98 7.03 5.30 -9.70
C THR A 98 5.97 5.38 -8.61
N THR A 99 5.36 4.26 -8.20
CA THR A 99 4.38 4.18 -7.10
C THR A 99 4.93 4.80 -5.80
N SER A 100 6.20 4.56 -5.47
CA SER A 100 6.84 5.11 -4.26
C SER A 100 6.95 6.64 -4.30
N ALA A 101 7.22 7.20 -5.48
CA ALA A 101 7.28 8.64 -5.70
C ALA A 101 5.89 9.28 -5.51
N PHE A 102 4.82 8.67 -6.03
CA PHE A 102 3.45 9.15 -5.83
C PHE A 102 2.99 9.05 -4.36
N GLY A 103 3.45 8.01 -3.65
CA GLY A 103 3.20 7.86 -2.21
C GLY A 103 3.76 9.01 -1.37
N SER A 104 4.95 9.50 -1.73
CA SER A 104 5.57 10.65 -1.04
C SER A 104 4.79 11.96 -1.20
N VAL A 105 3.99 12.08 -2.26
CA VAL A 105 3.16 13.26 -2.57
C VAL A 105 1.71 13.08 -2.07
N GLY A 106 1.40 11.97 -1.38
CA GLY A 106 0.09 11.71 -0.78
C GLY A 106 -0.99 11.26 -1.78
N LEU A 107 -0.61 10.80 -2.97
CA LEU A 107 -1.54 10.42 -4.04
C LEU A 107 -2.05 8.97 -3.97
N THR A 108 -1.64 8.13 -3.00
CA THR A 108 -1.85 6.66 -3.08
C THR A 108 -2.60 5.97 -1.94
N THR A 109 -3.20 6.67 -0.97
CA THR A 109 -3.56 5.98 0.31
C THR A 109 -5.05 5.72 0.58
N ALA A 110 -5.98 6.47 -0.01
CA ALA A 110 -7.41 6.29 0.29
C ALA A 110 -8.04 5.11 -0.48
N GLU A 111 -7.84 5.02 -1.80
CA GLU A 111 -8.51 4.01 -2.63
C GLU A 111 -8.03 2.59 -2.34
N GLN A 112 -6.73 2.39 -2.07
CA GLN A 112 -6.18 1.06 -1.77
C GLN A 112 -6.76 0.47 -0.48
N THR A 113 -6.97 1.30 0.55
CA THR A 113 -7.56 0.88 1.83
C THR A 113 -9.03 0.51 1.67
N TYR A 114 -9.78 1.28 0.86
CA TYR A 114 -11.18 0.96 0.55
C TYR A 114 -11.30 -0.33 -0.27
N GLN A 115 -10.47 -0.51 -1.29
CA GLN A 115 -10.43 -1.73 -2.11
C GLN A 115 -10.11 -2.97 -1.26
N ALA A 116 -9.21 -2.86 -0.27
CA ALA A 116 -8.91 -3.98 0.62
C ALA A 116 -10.12 -4.36 1.49
N LEU A 117 -10.81 -3.38 2.07
CA LEU A 117 -12.00 -3.64 2.90
C LEU A 117 -13.19 -4.18 2.10
N GLU A 118 -13.37 -3.76 0.85
CA GLU A 118 -14.40 -4.33 -0.03
C GLU A 118 -14.06 -5.74 -0.49
N LYS A 119 -12.77 -6.04 -0.68
CA LYS A 119 -12.31 -7.34 -1.15
C LYS A 119 -12.29 -8.40 -0.04
N TYR A 120 -11.98 -8.02 1.19
CA TYR A 120 -11.77 -8.93 2.32
C TYR A 120 -12.76 -8.74 3.47
N GLY A 121 -13.72 -7.83 3.31
CA GLY A 121 -14.71 -7.50 4.32
C GLY A 121 -16.13 -7.53 3.77
N HIS A 122 -17.08 -7.86 4.65
CA HIS A 122 -18.51 -7.83 4.39
C HIS A 122 -19.15 -6.67 5.15
N ASN A 123 -19.90 -5.81 4.46
CA ASN A 123 -20.52 -4.65 5.09
C ASN A 123 -21.89 -5.01 5.70
N LEU A 124 -21.90 -5.25 7.01
CA LEU A 124 -23.10 -5.64 7.75
C LEU A 124 -24.16 -4.54 7.82
N ILE A 125 -23.79 -3.27 7.68
CA ILE A 125 -24.76 -2.16 7.64
C ILE A 125 -25.56 -2.20 6.34
N ALA A 126 -24.89 -2.42 5.22
CA ALA A 126 -25.55 -2.55 3.92
C ALA A 126 -26.51 -3.75 3.89
N ASP A 127 -26.15 -4.86 4.55
CA ASP A 127 -27.04 -6.02 4.66
C ASP A 127 -28.24 -5.74 5.56
N ALA A 128 -28.04 -5.00 6.64
CA ALA A 128 -29.12 -4.58 7.53
C ALA A 128 -30.10 -3.64 6.81
N GLU A 129 -29.59 -2.66 6.05
CA GLU A 129 -30.40 -1.76 5.22
C GLU A 129 -31.16 -2.50 4.11
N ALA A 130 -30.52 -3.51 3.51
CA ALA A 130 -31.13 -4.36 2.50
C ALA A 130 -32.10 -5.42 3.08
N GLY A 131 -32.23 -5.49 4.41
CA GLY A 131 -33.11 -6.46 5.09
C GLY A 131 -32.66 -7.91 4.97
N LYS A 132 -31.37 -8.16 4.69
CA LYS A 132 -30.80 -9.50 4.51
C LYS A 132 -30.42 -10.20 5.82
N LEU A 133 -30.18 -9.42 6.88
CA LEU A 133 -29.88 -9.97 8.20
C LEU A 133 -31.15 -10.53 8.83
N ASP A 134 -31.06 -11.60 9.62
CA ASP A 134 -32.21 -12.16 10.35
C ASP A 134 -32.56 -11.34 11.61
N PRO A 135 -33.83 -11.37 12.06
CA PRO A 135 -34.21 -10.71 13.30
C PRO A 135 -33.58 -11.41 14.50
N VAL A 136 -32.91 -10.62 15.34
CA VAL A 136 -32.23 -11.11 16.54
C VAL A 136 -33.18 -11.02 17.72
N ILE A 137 -33.51 -12.17 18.31
CA ILE A 137 -34.46 -12.29 19.41
C ILE A 137 -33.72 -12.62 20.70
N GLY A 138 -34.04 -11.92 21.80
CA GLY A 138 -33.56 -12.27 23.14
C GLY A 138 -32.08 -11.97 23.42
N ARG A 139 -31.43 -11.12 22.61
CA ARG A 139 -30.00 -10.72 22.77
C ARG A 139 -29.81 -9.23 23.09
N ASP A 140 -30.86 -8.55 23.52
CA ASP A 140 -30.84 -7.10 23.75
C ASP A 140 -29.87 -6.65 24.85
N GLN A 141 -29.61 -7.50 25.84
CA GLN A 141 -28.68 -7.18 26.92
C GLN A 141 -27.23 -7.21 26.42
N GLU A 142 -26.88 -8.23 25.63
CA GLU A 142 -25.56 -8.41 25.05
C GLU A 142 -25.26 -7.33 24.00
N ILE A 143 -26.22 -7.01 23.13
CA ILE A 143 -26.08 -5.94 22.14
C ILE A 143 -25.86 -4.59 22.83
N ARG A 144 -26.68 -4.26 23.85
CA ARG A 144 -26.48 -3.03 24.65
C ARG A 144 -25.12 -3.00 25.33
N ARG A 145 -24.64 -4.14 25.83
CA ARG A 145 -23.31 -4.24 26.43
C ARG A 145 -22.19 -3.97 25.41
N CYS A 146 -22.32 -4.47 24.18
CA CYS A 146 -21.38 -4.16 23.10
C CYS A 146 -21.34 -2.66 22.79
N ILE A 147 -22.50 -2.01 22.64
CA ILE A 147 -22.60 -0.56 22.41
C ILE A 147 -21.92 0.21 23.55
N GLN A 148 -22.19 -0.19 24.80
CA GLN A 148 -21.58 0.43 25.98
C GLN A 148 -20.06 0.29 25.98
N VAL A 149 -19.51 -0.85 25.56
CA VAL A 149 -18.06 -1.06 25.48
C VAL A 149 -17.44 -0.22 24.36
N LEU A 150 -18.03 -0.22 23.16
CA LEU A 150 -17.55 0.54 22.00
C LEU A 150 -17.54 2.05 22.26
N SER A 151 -18.46 2.55 23.09
CA SER A 151 -18.56 3.97 23.44
C SER A 151 -17.55 4.44 24.50
N ARG A 152 -16.68 3.55 25.01
CA ARG A 152 -15.67 3.91 26.03
C ARG A 152 -14.48 4.65 25.41
N ARG A 153 -13.83 5.50 26.21
CA ARG A 153 -12.57 6.15 25.83
C ARG A 153 -11.38 5.18 25.74
N THR A 154 -11.38 4.13 26.55
CA THR A 154 -10.30 3.14 26.64
C THR A 154 -10.88 1.73 26.73
N LYS A 155 -10.18 0.72 26.20
CA LYS A 155 -10.64 -0.68 26.15
C LYS A 155 -12.03 -0.78 25.49
N ASN A 156 -12.15 -0.14 24.34
CA ASN A 156 -13.39 -0.03 23.57
C ASN A 156 -13.60 -1.18 22.57
N ASN A 157 -12.78 -2.22 22.63
CA ASN A 157 -12.88 -3.38 21.76
C ASN A 157 -13.63 -4.52 22.50
N PRO A 158 -14.93 -4.73 22.24
CA PRO A 158 -15.66 -5.85 22.83
C PRO A 158 -15.18 -7.19 22.25
N VAL A 159 -15.09 -8.21 23.11
CA VAL A 159 -14.79 -9.58 22.70
C VAL A 159 -15.94 -10.49 23.17
N LEU A 160 -16.57 -11.19 22.24
CA LEU A 160 -17.72 -12.06 22.50
C LEU A 160 -17.26 -13.49 22.82
N ILE A 161 -17.36 -13.89 24.09
CA ILE A 161 -16.91 -15.20 24.61
C ILE A 161 -18.11 -16.15 24.79
N GLY A 162 -17.88 -17.47 24.68
CA GLY A 162 -18.93 -18.50 24.62
C GLY A 162 -18.62 -19.62 23.62
N GLU A 163 -19.40 -20.70 23.66
CA GLU A 163 -19.20 -21.89 22.82
C GLU A 163 -19.49 -21.62 21.32
N PRO A 164 -18.99 -22.46 20.41
CA PRO A 164 -19.37 -22.41 18.99
C PRO A 164 -20.89 -22.57 18.82
N GLY A 165 -21.48 -21.81 17.89
CA GLY A 165 -22.91 -21.95 17.57
C GLY A 165 -23.89 -21.22 18.50
N VAL A 166 -23.44 -20.60 19.60
CA VAL A 166 -24.35 -19.89 20.55
C VAL A 166 -24.95 -18.57 20.02
N GLY A 167 -24.65 -18.20 18.78
CA GLY A 167 -25.17 -16.98 18.14
C GLY A 167 -24.35 -15.71 18.41
N LYS A 168 -23.02 -15.81 18.55
CA LYS A 168 -22.14 -14.64 18.66
C LYS A 168 -22.28 -13.69 17.47
N THR A 169 -22.36 -14.26 16.26
CA THR A 169 -22.55 -13.53 15.01
C THR A 169 -23.87 -12.75 15.04
N ALA A 170 -24.95 -13.36 15.54
CA ALA A 170 -26.24 -12.72 15.67
C ALA A 170 -26.19 -11.47 16.59
N ILE A 171 -25.32 -11.42 17.59
CA ILE A 171 -25.13 -10.21 18.41
C ILE A 171 -24.56 -9.06 17.56
N VAL A 172 -23.62 -9.36 16.65
CA VAL A 172 -23.00 -8.36 15.76
C VAL A 172 -23.98 -7.90 14.67
N GLU A 173 -24.79 -8.81 14.12
CA GLU A 173 -25.86 -8.50 13.17
C GLU A 173 -26.98 -7.66 13.82
N GLY A 174 -27.32 -7.96 15.08
CA GLY A 174 -28.26 -7.17 15.88
C GLY A 174 -27.74 -5.76 16.17
N LEU A 175 -26.42 -5.61 16.39
CA LEU A 175 -25.77 -4.31 16.47
C LEU A 175 -25.89 -3.55 15.15
N ALA A 176 -25.67 -4.20 14.01
CA ALA A 176 -25.80 -3.59 12.67
C ALA A 176 -27.21 -3.00 12.47
N ARG A 177 -28.26 -3.77 12.81
CA ARG A 177 -29.65 -3.32 12.76
C ARG A 177 -29.90 -2.09 13.65
N ARG A 178 -29.38 -2.08 14.88
CA ARG A 178 -29.53 -0.91 15.78
C ARG A 178 -28.85 0.35 15.23
N ILE A 179 -27.69 0.19 14.57
CA ILE A 179 -27.00 1.31 13.91
C ILE A 179 -27.88 1.88 12.77
N VAL A 180 -28.49 1.04 11.94
CA VAL A 180 -29.39 1.47 10.86
C VAL A 180 -30.62 2.20 11.40
N HIS A 181 -31.20 1.70 12.50
CA HIS A 181 -32.34 2.33 13.16
C HIS A 181 -31.99 3.56 14.01
N GLN A 182 -30.71 3.99 14.02
CA GLN A 182 -30.23 5.10 14.83
C GLN A 182 -30.45 4.89 16.35
N ASP A 183 -30.53 3.64 16.81
CA ASP A 183 -30.64 3.24 18.21
C ASP A 183 -29.24 3.02 18.84
N VAL A 184 -28.31 3.94 18.57
CA VAL A 184 -26.95 3.95 19.10
C VAL A 184 -26.49 5.40 19.38
N PRO A 185 -25.58 5.64 20.34
CA PRO A 185 -25.02 6.96 20.58
C PRO A 185 -24.27 7.52 19.37
N ASP A 186 -24.30 8.84 19.17
CA ASP A 186 -23.61 9.52 18.06
C ASP A 186 -22.08 9.34 18.06
N THR A 187 -21.52 8.98 19.21
CA THR A 187 -20.09 8.68 19.35
C THR A 187 -19.67 7.38 18.65
N LEU A 188 -20.63 6.53 18.27
CA LEU A 188 -20.35 5.23 17.67
C LEU A 188 -20.11 5.35 16.16
N PRO A 189 -19.08 4.69 15.60
CA PRO A 189 -18.89 4.65 14.16
C PRO A 189 -20.07 3.95 13.46
N ARG A 190 -20.57 4.56 12.39
CA ARG A 190 -21.74 4.07 11.63
C ARG A 190 -21.40 3.02 10.57
N ARG A 191 -20.16 2.54 10.52
CA ARG A 191 -19.70 1.51 9.58
C ARG A 191 -19.30 0.27 10.37
N LEU A 192 -19.86 -0.87 9.99
CA LEU A 192 -19.58 -2.18 10.60
C LEU A 192 -19.21 -3.17 9.49
N ILE A 193 -17.97 -3.65 9.54
CA ILE A 193 -17.42 -4.57 8.54
C ILE A 193 -17.02 -5.87 9.25
N ALA A 194 -17.53 -7.00 8.77
CA ALA A 194 -17.05 -8.32 9.16
C ALA A 194 -15.85 -8.70 8.29
N LEU A 195 -14.74 -9.10 8.90
CA LEU A 195 -13.53 -9.50 8.18
C LEU A 195 -13.56 -11.00 7.87
N ASP A 196 -13.31 -11.37 6.60
CA ASP A 196 -13.14 -12.77 6.21
C ASP A 196 -11.66 -13.19 6.31
N LEU A 197 -11.35 -13.92 7.38
CA LEU A 197 -10.00 -14.46 7.61
C LEU A 197 -9.61 -15.54 6.58
N GLY A 198 -10.56 -16.27 6.02
CA GLY A 198 -10.30 -17.28 4.99
C GLY A 198 -9.80 -16.63 3.69
N ALA A 199 -10.47 -15.57 3.27
CA ALA A 199 -10.06 -14.77 2.10
C ALA A 199 -8.71 -14.08 2.30
N LEU A 200 -8.35 -13.72 3.53
CA LEU A 200 -7.05 -13.13 3.86
C LEU A 200 -5.91 -14.15 3.87
N VAL A 201 -6.12 -15.33 4.48
CA VAL A 201 -5.08 -16.35 4.64
C VAL A 201 -4.81 -17.12 3.34
N GLY A 202 -5.83 -17.36 2.51
CA GLY A 202 -5.69 -18.08 1.23
C GLY A 202 -4.79 -17.40 0.20
N LYS A 203 -4.25 -16.22 0.51
CA LYS A 203 -3.31 -15.46 -0.33
C LYS A 203 -1.90 -15.37 0.24
N ILE A 204 -1.71 -15.81 1.50
CA ILE A 204 -0.42 -15.81 2.20
C ILE A 204 0.35 -17.12 1.94
N TYR A 205 -0.34 -18.17 1.47
CA TYR A 205 0.24 -19.46 1.10
C TYR A 205 0.23 -19.68 -0.42
#